data_AF-A0A2V5U0S8-F1
#
_entry.id   AF-A0A2V5U0S8-F1
#
_cell.length_a   1.000
_cell.length_b   1.000
_cell.length_c   1.000
_cell.angle_alpha   90.00
_cell.angle_beta   90.00
_cell.angle_gamma   90.00
#
_symmetry.space_group_name_H-M   'P 1'
#
loop_
_entity.id
_entity.type
_entity.pdbx_description
1 polymer ?
#
loop_
_entity_poly.entity_id
_entity_poly.type
_entity_poly.pdbx_seq_one_letter_code
_entity_poly.pdbx_strand_id
1 'polypeptide(L)'
;MIANLERPEPETEVPLETNHEVVDDYVYLIGRPLLRQFLSFVKNRSPNGRLADVGPLIDEWRAAARHVSKIEKSEAGCADRPPIQPLPAHLESLREQFMRDPLIEHGFNSVPTQLGMVELDRLVVYQHHIDLSYVAGLKEKLGPTPCAEEIFRLCLPSDHLKPPVKWARMHRDTYVFTSPSNDLRFLGAMPLRPEHVAGYPPPGALVGVVGLPVGFGSNL
;
A
#
# COMPACT_ATOMS: atom_id res chain seq x y z
N MET A 1 -40.29 -34.46 -8.05
CA MET A 1 -40.53 -33.00 -8.14
C MET A 1 -39.19 -32.34 -7.86
N ILE A 2 -38.43 -32.04 -8.91
CA ILE A 2 -37.02 -31.62 -8.81
C ILE A 2 -37.03 -30.09 -8.77
N ALA A 3 -36.60 -29.51 -7.65
CA ALA A 3 -36.47 -28.07 -7.52
C ALA A 3 -35.27 -27.59 -8.35
N ASN A 4 -35.55 -26.76 -9.36
CA ASN A 4 -34.54 -26.03 -10.11
C ASN A 4 -33.85 -25.04 -9.17
N LEU A 5 -32.62 -25.35 -8.75
CA LEU A 5 -31.71 -24.36 -8.19
C LEU A 5 -31.15 -23.55 -9.37
N GLU A 6 -31.65 -22.32 -9.51
CA GLU A 6 -31.11 -21.33 -10.43
C GLU A 6 -29.61 -21.14 -10.15
N ARG A 7 -28.79 -21.39 -11.18
CA ARG A 7 -27.39 -21.00 -11.19
C ARG A 7 -27.33 -19.47 -11.24
N PRO A 8 -26.52 -18.79 -10.42
CA PRO A 8 -26.31 -17.36 -10.59
C PRO A 8 -25.72 -17.11 -11.98
N GLU A 9 -26.35 -16.20 -12.72
CA GLU A 9 -25.90 -15.76 -14.04
C GLU A 9 -24.49 -15.17 -13.94
N PRO A 10 -23.63 -15.35 -14.97
CA PRO A 10 -22.31 -14.73 -14.98
C PRO A 10 -22.47 -13.21 -15.02
N GLU A 11 -21.95 -12.53 -14.00
CA GLU A 11 -21.88 -11.07 -13.95
C GLU A 11 -21.22 -10.55 -15.23
N THR A 12 -21.98 -9.73 -15.94
CA THR A 12 -21.70 -9.15 -17.24
C THR A 12 -20.32 -8.49 -17.26
N GLU A 13 -19.46 -8.89 -18.20
CA GLU A 13 -18.19 -8.21 -18.49
C GLU A 13 -18.47 -6.74 -18.85
N VAL A 14 -18.18 -5.84 -17.91
CA VAL A 14 -18.24 -4.39 -18.16
C VAL A 14 -17.00 -4.01 -18.97
N PRO A 15 -17.14 -3.41 -20.17
CA PRO A 15 -16.00 -2.99 -20.97
C PRO A 15 -15.13 -2.00 -20.20
N LEU A 16 -13.83 -2.28 -20.14
CA LEU A 16 -12.82 -1.34 -19.67
C LEU A 16 -12.74 -0.18 -20.67
N GLU A 17 -13.39 0.93 -20.35
CA GLU A 17 -13.19 2.19 -21.06
C GLU A 17 -11.70 2.54 -21.03
N THR A 18 -11.13 2.71 -22.22
CA THR A 18 -9.75 3.12 -22.44
C THR A 18 -9.57 4.54 -21.91
N ASN A 19 -9.09 4.62 -20.67
CA ASN A 19 -8.82 5.87 -19.99
C ASN A 19 -7.69 6.61 -20.71
N HIS A 20 -7.86 7.91 -20.94
CA HIS A 20 -6.79 8.80 -21.41
C HIS A 20 -5.53 8.55 -20.57
N GLU A 21 -4.35 8.42 -21.20
CA GLU A 21 -3.06 8.28 -20.50
C GLU A 21 -2.78 9.57 -19.70
N VAL A 22 -3.35 9.66 -18.50
CA VAL A 22 -2.80 10.48 -17.43
C VAL A 22 -1.51 9.78 -17.05
N VAL A 23 -0.39 10.31 -17.55
CA VAL A 23 0.92 9.90 -17.09
C VAL A 23 1.08 10.52 -15.71
N ASP A 24 0.96 9.70 -14.67
CA ASP A 24 1.26 10.15 -13.31
C ASP A 24 2.73 10.56 -13.22
N ASP A 25 2.99 11.71 -12.60
CA ASP A 25 4.34 12.19 -12.36
C ASP A 25 4.93 11.50 -11.13
N TYR A 26 6.13 10.94 -11.28
CA TYR A 26 6.83 10.23 -10.21
C TYR A 26 8.20 10.84 -9.91
N VAL A 27 8.53 10.95 -8.62
CA VAL A 27 9.93 11.08 -8.17
C VAL A 27 10.45 9.69 -7.88
N TYR A 28 11.60 9.30 -8.44
CA TYR A 28 12.23 8.01 -8.21
C TYR A 28 13.56 8.17 -7.45
N LEU A 29 13.78 7.38 -6.41
CA LEU A 29 15.03 7.37 -5.64
C LEU A 29 16.11 6.60 -6.41
N ILE A 30 16.87 7.28 -7.26
CA ILE A 30 17.92 6.64 -8.07
C ILE A 30 19.12 6.25 -7.18
N GLY A 31 19.77 5.13 -7.49
CA GLY A 31 21.03 4.72 -6.88
C GLY A 31 20.91 3.91 -5.58
N ARG A 32 19.72 3.83 -4.97
CA ARG A 32 19.43 2.89 -3.86
C ARG A 32 18.80 1.57 -4.35
N PRO A 33 17.71 1.57 -5.15
CA PRO A 33 17.20 0.35 -5.76
C PRO A 33 18.24 -0.24 -6.72
N LEU A 34 18.14 -1.55 -6.97
CA LEU A 34 19.03 -2.22 -7.92
C LEU A 34 18.88 -1.61 -9.32
N LEU A 35 19.96 -1.56 -10.11
CA LEU A 35 19.93 -1.05 -11.48
C LEU A 35 18.81 -1.68 -12.32
N ARG A 36 18.61 -2.99 -12.20
CA ARG A 36 17.49 -3.73 -12.81
C ARG A 36 16.13 -3.11 -12.48
N GLN A 37 15.90 -2.74 -11.23
CA GLN A 37 14.62 -2.20 -10.76
C GLN A 37 14.40 -0.79 -11.32
N PHE A 38 15.45 0.03 -11.34
CA PHE A 38 15.41 1.35 -11.96
C PHE A 38 15.10 1.28 -13.46
N LEU A 39 15.84 0.46 -14.22
CA LEU A 39 15.60 0.28 -15.65
C LEU A 39 14.21 -0.29 -15.94
N SER A 40 13.74 -1.23 -15.11
CA SER A 40 12.38 -1.76 -15.23
C SER A 40 11.32 -0.70 -14.93
N PHE A 41 11.57 0.22 -13.99
CA PHE A 41 10.65 1.30 -13.68
C PHE A 41 10.53 2.24 -14.88
N VAL A 42 11.66 2.77 -15.38
CA VAL A 42 11.67 3.67 -16.54
C VAL A 42 10.99 3.03 -17.74
N LYS A 43 11.33 1.76 -18.04
CA LYS A 43 10.73 1.02 -19.17
C LYS A 43 9.20 0.93 -19.10
N ASN A 44 8.64 0.77 -17.91
CA ASN A 44 7.23 0.45 -17.71
C ASN A 44 6.38 1.66 -17.31
N ARG A 45 6.97 2.71 -16.75
CA ARG A 45 6.26 3.84 -16.14
C ARG A 45 6.55 5.19 -16.81
N SER A 46 7.57 5.28 -17.67
CA SER A 46 7.86 6.51 -18.40
C SER A 46 7.24 6.50 -19.79
N PRO A 47 6.76 7.66 -20.30
CA PRO A 47 6.39 7.81 -21.70
C PRO A 47 7.57 7.39 -22.59
N ASN A 48 7.33 6.53 -23.56
CA ASN A 48 8.37 5.97 -24.43
C ASN A 48 9.52 5.23 -23.72
N GLY A 49 9.35 4.80 -22.46
CA GLY A 49 10.41 4.13 -21.69
C GLY A 49 10.96 2.86 -22.35
N ARG A 50 10.17 2.20 -23.21
CA ARG A 50 10.61 1.05 -24.01
C ARG A 50 11.61 1.40 -25.12
N LEU A 51 11.66 2.66 -25.53
CA LEU A 51 12.55 3.21 -26.56
C LEU A 51 13.73 3.98 -25.95
N ALA A 52 13.79 4.10 -24.62
CA ALA A 52 14.84 4.84 -23.94
C ALA A 52 16.22 4.21 -24.16
N ASP A 53 17.23 5.06 -24.36
CA ASP A 53 18.62 4.61 -24.39
C ASP A 53 19.07 4.19 -22.98
N VAL A 54 19.51 2.94 -22.87
CA VAL A 54 19.91 2.33 -21.61
C VAL A 54 21.26 2.87 -21.13
N GLY A 55 22.15 3.30 -22.04
CA GLY A 55 23.49 3.78 -21.68
C GLY A 55 23.47 4.96 -20.70
N PRO A 56 22.83 6.09 -21.06
CA PRO A 56 22.70 7.25 -20.18
C PRO A 56 22.03 6.93 -18.84
N LEU A 57 20.98 6.10 -18.85
CA LEU A 57 20.28 5.67 -17.64
C LEU A 57 21.19 4.91 -16.66
N ILE A 58 22.06 4.04 -17.18
CA ILE A 58 23.05 3.33 -16.35
C ILE A 58 24.02 4.33 -15.72
N ASP A 59 24.49 5.32 -16.47
CA ASP A 59 25.45 6.30 -15.97
C ASP A 59 24.84 7.23 -14.92
N GLU A 60 23.59 7.65 -15.11
CA GLU A 60 22.80 8.37 -14.12
C GLU A 60 22.64 7.54 -12.84
N TRP A 61 22.26 6.27 -12.97
CA TRP A 61 22.13 5.37 -11.82
C TRP A 61 23.44 5.22 -11.05
N ARG A 62 24.57 5.04 -11.76
CA ARG A 62 25.90 4.95 -11.15
C ARG A 62 26.30 6.26 -10.45
N ALA A 63 25.96 7.41 -11.02
CA ALA A 63 26.25 8.71 -10.42
C ALA A 63 25.48 8.88 -9.10
N ALA A 64 24.17 8.59 -9.11
CA ALA A 64 23.34 8.63 -7.92
C ALA A 64 23.82 7.62 -6.85
N ALA A 65 24.15 6.39 -7.23
CA ALA A 65 24.67 5.37 -6.31
C ALA A 65 25.97 5.81 -5.63
N ARG A 66 26.88 6.48 -6.35
CA ARG A 66 28.09 7.06 -5.77
C ARG A 66 27.77 8.19 -4.78
N HIS A 67 26.77 9.01 -5.07
CA HIS A 67 26.35 10.10 -4.18
C HIS A 67 25.75 9.56 -2.89
N VAL A 68 24.81 8.62 -3.01
CA VAL A 68 24.22 7.88 -1.90
C VAL A 68 25.28 7.24 -1.01
N SER A 69 26.26 6.54 -1.60
CA SER A 69 27.35 5.91 -0.84
C SER A 69 28.22 6.91 -0.08
N LYS A 70 28.32 8.17 -0.56
CA LYS A 70 29.00 9.23 0.20
C LYS A 70 28.17 9.66 1.40
N ILE A 71 26.87 9.89 1.21
CA ILE A 71 25.94 10.27 2.28
C ILE A 71 25.93 9.21 3.38
N GLU A 72 25.77 7.93 3.02
CA GLU A 72 25.77 6.82 3.97
C GLU A 72 27.03 6.77 4.84
N LYS A 73 28.18 7.16 4.29
CA LYS A 73 29.45 7.22 5.02
C LYS A 73 29.58 8.48 5.86
N SER A 74 29.17 9.64 5.35
CA SER A 74 29.28 10.91 6.07
C SER A 74 28.25 11.05 7.18
N GLU A 75 27.09 10.42 7.03
CA GLU A 75 25.95 10.49 7.96
C GLU A 75 25.74 9.16 8.71
N ALA A 76 26.79 8.33 8.77
CA ALA A 76 26.74 7.07 9.49
C ALA A 76 26.34 7.32 10.95
N GLY A 77 25.25 6.67 11.38
CA GLY A 77 24.70 6.79 12.72
C GLY A 77 23.80 8.01 12.97
N CYS A 78 23.60 8.91 12.00
CA CYS A 78 22.73 10.08 12.19
C CYS A 78 21.27 9.71 12.47
N ALA A 79 20.79 8.63 11.86
CA ALA A 79 19.44 8.10 12.07
C ALA A 79 19.38 6.96 13.09
N ASP A 80 20.49 6.68 13.81
CA ASP A 80 20.51 5.63 14.81
C ASP A 80 19.85 6.12 16.11
N ARG A 81 18.95 5.30 16.65
CA ARG A 81 18.28 5.52 17.95
C ARG A 81 17.68 6.93 18.08
N PRO A 82 16.78 7.33 17.15
CA PRO A 82 16.10 8.61 17.29
C PRO A 82 15.29 8.62 18.60
N PRO A 83 15.26 9.74 19.34
CA PRO A 83 14.44 9.84 20.54
C PRO A 83 12.97 9.74 20.15
N ILE A 84 12.24 8.85 20.81
CA ILE A 84 10.78 8.74 20.69
C ILE A 84 10.17 9.55 21.83
N GLN A 85 9.48 10.63 21.48
CA GLN A 85 8.82 11.53 22.42
C GLN A 85 7.35 11.14 22.59
N PRO A 86 6.72 11.47 23.73
CA PRO A 86 5.28 11.28 23.89
C PRO A 86 4.50 12.15 22.89
N LEU A 87 3.28 11.71 22.56
CA LEU A 87 2.34 12.53 21.82
C LEU A 87 1.95 13.78 22.64
N PRO A 88 1.72 14.93 21.99
CA PRO A 88 1.13 16.08 22.64
C PRO A 88 -0.20 15.73 23.33
N ALA A 89 -0.43 16.28 24.53
CA ALA A 89 -1.59 15.92 25.36
C ALA A 89 -2.95 16.12 24.65
N HIS A 90 -3.05 17.09 23.74
CA HIS A 90 -4.29 17.34 22.99
C HIS A 90 -4.62 16.24 21.95
N LEU A 91 -3.66 15.40 21.57
CA LEU A 91 -3.87 14.28 20.65
C LEU A 91 -4.25 12.98 21.36
N GLU A 92 -4.28 12.97 22.69
CA GLU A 92 -4.32 11.73 23.43
C GLU A 92 -5.66 10.98 23.30
N SER A 93 -6.75 11.72 23.16
CA SER A 93 -8.06 11.15 22.81
C SER A 93 -8.03 10.41 21.46
N LEU A 94 -7.34 10.97 20.46
CA LEU A 94 -7.19 10.34 19.14
C LEU A 94 -6.29 9.11 19.19
N ARG A 95 -5.23 9.14 20.02
CA ARG A 95 -4.39 7.97 20.28
C ARG A 95 -5.21 6.83 20.86
N GLU A 96 -6.00 7.10 21.88
CA GLU A 96 -6.86 6.08 22.50
C GLU A 96 -7.87 5.50 21.52
N GLN A 97 -8.47 6.35 20.68
CA GLN A 97 -9.40 5.89 19.65
C GLN A 97 -8.71 4.97 18.65
N PHE A 98 -7.54 5.37 18.14
CA PHE A 98 -6.75 4.58 17.19
C PHE A 98 -6.30 3.24 17.78
N MET A 99 -5.87 3.22 19.03
CA MET A 99 -5.42 1.99 19.70
C MET A 99 -6.53 0.99 20.02
N ARG A 100 -7.81 1.41 20.00
CA ARG A 100 -8.98 0.52 20.14
C ARG A 100 -9.43 -0.08 18.81
N ASP A 101 -8.80 0.30 17.70
CA ASP A 101 -9.16 -0.17 16.38
C ASP A 101 -8.79 -1.66 16.21
N PRO A 102 -9.73 -2.55 15.85
CA PRO A 102 -9.44 -3.96 15.65
C PRO A 102 -8.35 -4.23 14.60
N LEU A 103 -8.22 -3.39 13.57
CA LEU A 103 -7.15 -3.55 12.58
C LEU A 103 -5.77 -3.29 13.17
N ILE A 104 -5.67 -2.33 14.11
CA ILE A 104 -4.43 -2.03 14.81
C ILE A 104 -4.13 -3.10 15.85
N GLU A 105 -5.14 -3.53 16.60
CA GLU A 105 -5.01 -4.61 17.57
C GLU A 105 -4.50 -5.89 16.89
N HIS A 106 -5.14 -6.32 15.80
CA HIS A 106 -4.75 -7.54 15.08
C HIS A 106 -3.46 -7.37 14.29
N GLY A 107 -3.22 -6.19 13.70
CA GLY A 107 -2.04 -5.91 12.89
C GLY A 107 -0.74 -5.82 13.70
N PHE A 108 -0.83 -5.40 14.97
CA PHE A 108 0.33 -5.16 15.82
C PHE A 108 0.28 -5.93 17.17
N ASN A 109 -0.36 -7.11 17.20
CA ASN A 109 -0.52 -7.94 18.41
C ASN A 109 0.73 -8.70 18.89
N SER A 110 1.82 -8.70 18.11
CA SER A 110 2.97 -9.57 18.40
C SER A 110 3.93 -8.98 19.46
N VAL A 111 3.90 -7.66 19.65
CA VAL A 111 4.72 -6.93 20.63
C VAL A 111 3.92 -5.75 21.20
N PRO A 112 4.30 -5.20 22.37
CA PRO A 112 3.70 -3.97 22.85
C PRO A 112 3.88 -2.83 21.85
N THR A 113 2.76 -2.24 21.40
CA THR A 113 2.74 -1.13 20.44
C THR A 113 2.47 0.18 21.16
N GLN A 114 3.25 1.21 20.83
CA GLN A 114 3.09 2.57 21.36
C GLN A 114 3.14 3.57 20.21
N LEU A 115 2.42 4.69 20.37
CA LEU A 115 2.51 5.83 19.46
C LEU A 115 3.35 6.91 20.12
N GLY A 116 4.26 7.50 19.35
CA GLY A 116 5.12 8.58 19.81
C GLY A 116 5.53 9.48 18.65
N MET A 117 6.06 10.65 19.00
CA MET A 117 6.62 11.62 18.08
C MET A 117 8.10 11.33 17.85
N VAL A 118 8.54 11.48 16.62
CA VAL A 118 9.94 11.35 16.24
C VAL A 118 10.30 12.44 15.24
N GLU A 119 11.51 12.96 15.36
CA GLU A 119 12.03 13.97 14.43
C GLU A 119 12.25 13.34 13.06
N LEU A 120 11.56 13.87 12.03
CA LEU A 120 11.66 13.38 10.65
C LEU A 120 13.09 13.39 10.11
N ASP A 121 13.88 14.40 10.49
CA ASP A 121 15.29 14.53 10.10
C ASP A 121 16.18 13.39 10.65
N ARG A 122 15.67 12.60 11.60
CA ARG A 122 16.36 11.45 12.19
C ARG A 122 15.77 10.12 11.72
N LEU A 123 14.94 10.14 10.68
CA LEU A 123 14.38 8.95 10.05
C LEU A 123 14.93 8.78 8.65
N VAL A 124 15.19 7.52 8.28
CA VAL A 124 15.45 7.14 6.90
C VAL A 124 14.22 6.37 6.40
N VAL A 125 13.40 7.02 5.58
CA VAL A 125 12.28 6.36 4.91
C VAL A 125 12.77 5.83 3.57
N TYR A 126 12.63 4.51 3.38
CA TYR A 126 12.98 3.87 2.12
C TYR A 126 11.76 3.68 1.24
N GLN A 127 11.58 4.58 0.27
CA GLN A 127 10.54 4.50 -0.74
C GLN A 127 11.16 4.68 -2.12
N HIS A 128 10.94 3.71 -3.02
CA HIS A 128 11.55 3.74 -4.36
C HIS A 128 11.04 4.88 -5.23
N HIS A 129 9.76 5.22 -5.10
CA HIS A 129 9.13 6.29 -5.85
C HIS A 129 7.96 6.90 -5.10
N ILE A 130 7.73 8.18 -5.34
CA ILE A 130 6.62 8.96 -4.82
C ILE A 130 5.78 9.42 -6.00
N ASP A 131 4.48 9.17 -5.93
CA ASP A 131 3.48 9.68 -6.86
C ASP A 131 3.15 11.15 -6.52
N LEU A 132 3.47 12.06 -7.43
CA LEU A 132 3.27 13.49 -7.22
C LEU A 132 1.81 13.93 -7.36
N SER A 133 1.01 13.20 -8.14
CA SER A 133 -0.45 13.42 -8.20
C SER A 133 -1.08 13.16 -6.83
N TYR A 134 -0.67 12.08 -6.17
CA TYR A 134 -1.10 11.76 -4.82
C TYR A 134 -0.65 12.82 -3.80
N VAL A 135 0.60 13.27 -3.87
CA VAL A 135 1.13 14.35 -3.00
C VAL A 135 0.35 15.65 -3.19
N ALA A 136 0.00 16.01 -4.43
CA ALA A 136 -0.81 17.19 -4.73
C ALA A 136 -2.20 17.10 -4.08
N GLY A 137 -2.86 15.94 -4.20
CA GLY A 137 -4.16 15.70 -3.55
C GLY A 137 -4.08 15.78 -2.03
N LEU A 138 -3.02 15.26 -1.41
CA LEU A 138 -2.80 15.40 0.03
C LEU A 138 -2.61 16.85 0.47
N LYS A 139 -1.86 17.65 -0.29
CA LYS A 139 -1.65 19.08 -0.02
C LYS A 139 -2.94 19.87 -0.13
N GLU A 140 -3.76 19.59 -1.13
CA GLU A 140 -5.06 20.22 -1.28
C GLU A 140 -5.99 19.89 -0.10
N LYS A 141 -6.01 18.62 0.32
CA LYS A 141 -6.83 18.16 1.45
C LYS A 141 -6.40 18.76 2.79
N LEU A 142 -5.10 18.87 3.05
CA LEU A 142 -4.55 19.40 4.31
C LEU A 142 -4.52 20.94 4.36
N GLY A 143 -4.50 21.59 3.20
CA GLY A 143 -4.23 23.02 3.12
C GLY A 143 -2.79 23.40 3.49
N PRO A 144 -2.47 24.70 3.55
CA PRO A 144 -1.10 25.20 3.73
C PRO A 144 -0.59 25.09 5.17
N THR A 145 -1.48 25.00 6.16
CA THR A 145 -1.15 25.00 7.58
C THR A 145 -2.03 24.01 8.35
N PRO A 146 -1.89 22.70 8.10
CA PRO A 146 -2.67 21.69 8.80
C PRO A 146 -2.34 21.69 10.29
N CYS A 147 -3.36 21.54 11.12
CA CYS A 147 -3.18 21.36 12.56
C CYS A 147 -2.70 19.93 12.88
N ALA A 148 -2.18 19.74 14.10
CA ALA A 148 -1.65 18.44 14.52
C ALA A 148 -2.70 17.31 14.48
N GLU A 149 -3.98 17.62 14.74
CA GLU A 149 -5.04 16.63 14.64
C GLU A 149 -5.34 16.21 13.19
N GLU A 150 -5.27 17.14 12.24
CA GLU A 150 -5.46 16.84 10.81
C GLU A 150 -4.33 15.95 10.29
N ILE A 151 -3.09 16.25 10.70
CA ILE A 151 -1.92 15.41 10.41
C ILE A 151 -2.09 14.03 11.04
N PHE A 152 -2.52 13.95 12.32
CA PHE A 152 -2.74 12.68 13.00
C PHE A 152 -3.76 11.82 12.26
N ARG A 153 -4.95 12.36 11.95
CA ARG A 153 -6.02 11.63 11.26
C ARG A 153 -5.64 11.25 9.83
N LEU A 154 -4.78 12.03 9.19
CA LEU A 154 -4.24 11.65 7.89
C LEU A 154 -3.27 10.47 8.06
N CYS A 155 -2.22 10.60 8.86
CA CYS A 155 -1.17 9.58 8.97
C CYS A 155 -1.64 8.27 9.62
N LEU A 156 -2.64 8.34 10.49
CA LEU A 156 -3.16 7.24 11.29
C LEU A 156 -4.69 7.20 11.16
N PRO A 157 -5.22 6.86 9.96
CA PRO A 157 -6.65 6.88 9.73
C PRO A 157 -7.33 5.77 10.54
N SER A 158 -8.35 6.16 11.32
CA SER A 158 -9.29 5.21 11.92
C SER A 158 -10.46 4.88 11.01
N ASP A 159 -10.71 5.75 10.01
CA ASP A 159 -11.72 5.54 9.00
C ASP A 159 -11.12 4.69 7.88
N HIS A 160 -11.32 3.37 7.98
CA HIS A 160 -10.90 2.39 6.97
C HIS A 160 -11.78 2.49 5.73
N LEU A 161 -11.58 3.55 4.96
CA LEU A 161 -12.20 3.69 3.66
C LEU A 161 -11.91 2.44 2.84
N LYS A 162 -12.96 1.93 2.19
CA LYS A 162 -12.85 0.83 1.25
C LYS A 162 -13.05 1.40 -0.15
N PRO A 163 -11.97 1.84 -0.83
CA PRO A 163 -12.03 2.20 -2.23
C PRO A 163 -12.75 1.12 -3.03
N PRO A 164 -13.44 1.47 -4.13
CA PRO A 164 -14.13 0.49 -4.94
C PRO A 164 -13.15 -0.60 -5.41
N VAL A 165 -13.56 -1.87 -5.28
CA VAL A 165 -12.80 -3.02 -5.73
C VAL A 165 -13.62 -3.76 -6.78
N LYS A 166 -13.00 -4.03 -7.91
CA LYS A 166 -13.49 -5.01 -8.89
C LYS A 166 -12.63 -6.26 -8.78
N TRP A 167 -13.22 -7.43 -8.90
CA TRP A 167 -12.45 -8.67 -8.92
C TRP A 167 -13.11 -9.69 -9.85
N ALA A 168 -12.28 -10.56 -10.42
CA ALA A 168 -12.72 -11.58 -11.35
C ALA A 168 -11.82 -12.81 -11.27
N ARG A 169 -12.38 -13.97 -11.64
CA ARG A 169 -11.60 -15.19 -11.90
C ARG A 169 -11.16 -15.17 -13.36
N MET A 170 -9.87 -15.05 -13.63
CA MET A 170 -9.34 -15.06 -15.00
C MET A 170 -9.16 -16.49 -15.53
N HIS A 171 -8.58 -17.37 -14.72
CA HIS A 171 -8.32 -18.77 -15.04
C HIS A 171 -8.69 -19.67 -13.85
N ARG A 172 -8.60 -21.00 -14.03
CA ARG A 172 -9.07 -21.97 -13.03
C ARG A 172 -8.57 -21.64 -11.62
N ASP A 173 -7.31 -21.25 -11.47
CA ASP A 173 -6.73 -20.97 -10.15
C ASP A 173 -6.16 -19.53 -10.03
N THR A 174 -6.60 -18.62 -10.91
CA THR A 174 -6.13 -17.22 -10.92
C THR A 174 -7.28 -16.25 -10.73
N TYR A 175 -7.15 -15.43 -9.69
CA TYR A 175 -8.09 -14.36 -9.34
C TYR A 175 -7.36 -13.03 -9.40
N VAL A 176 -8.01 -12.02 -9.98
CA VAL A 176 -7.48 -10.66 -10.11
C VAL A 176 -8.40 -9.70 -9.38
N PHE A 177 -7.80 -8.83 -8.60
CA PHE A 177 -8.46 -7.75 -7.88
C PHE A 177 -7.85 -6.43 -8.35
N THR A 178 -8.71 -5.44 -8.59
CA THR A 178 -8.30 -4.10 -9.06
C THR A 178 -9.01 -3.03 -8.26
N SER A 179 -8.28 -2.01 -7.86
CA SER A 179 -8.79 -0.84 -7.14
C SER A 179 -8.04 0.41 -7.63
N PRO A 180 -8.67 1.60 -7.61
CA PRO A 180 -7.93 2.85 -7.82
C PRO A 180 -6.96 3.17 -6.68
N SER A 181 -7.08 2.51 -5.52
CA SER A 181 -6.12 2.67 -4.42
C SER A 181 -4.88 1.80 -4.63
N ASN A 182 -3.72 2.36 -4.28
CA ASN A 182 -2.41 1.70 -4.26
C ASN A 182 -2.20 0.80 -3.03
N ASP A 183 -3.15 0.76 -2.09
CA ASP A 183 -3.03 0.00 -0.84
C ASP A 183 -3.70 -1.40 -0.88
N LEU A 184 -4.33 -1.75 -2.01
CA LEU A 184 -4.92 -3.08 -2.20
C LEU A 184 -3.83 -4.17 -2.16
N ARG A 185 -3.96 -5.12 -1.23
CA ARG A 185 -2.95 -6.14 -0.96
C ARG A 185 -3.54 -7.47 -0.49
N PHE A 186 -2.74 -8.53 -0.65
CA PHE A 186 -3.02 -9.83 -0.05
C PHE A 186 -2.77 -9.77 1.47
N LEU A 187 -3.76 -10.19 2.26
CA LEU A 187 -3.73 -10.09 3.73
C LEU A 187 -3.24 -11.39 4.42
N GLY A 188 -2.60 -12.28 3.65
CA GLY A 188 -2.13 -13.57 4.13
C GLY A 188 -3.20 -14.67 4.02
N ALA A 189 -2.76 -15.92 4.08
CA ALA A 189 -3.67 -17.06 4.08
C ALA A 189 -4.16 -17.31 5.51
N MET A 190 -5.45 -17.58 5.68
CA MET A 190 -6.03 -17.91 6.98
C MET A 190 -6.83 -19.22 6.93
N PRO A 191 -6.70 -20.08 7.95
CA PRO A 191 -7.56 -21.25 8.07
C PRO A 191 -8.98 -20.82 8.41
N LEU A 192 -9.94 -21.31 7.64
CA LEU A 192 -11.35 -21.14 7.89
C LEU A 192 -11.98 -22.49 8.23
N ARG A 193 -12.92 -22.47 9.17
CA ARG A 193 -13.74 -23.64 9.48
C ARG A 193 -14.89 -23.74 8.47
N PRO A 194 -15.40 -24.95 8.18
CA PRO A 194 -16.56 -25.14 7.31
C PRO A 194 -17.74 -24.22 7.65
N GLU A 195 -17.97 -23.98 8.93
CA GLU A 195 -19.09 -23.16 9.42
C GLU A 195 -18.97 -21.66 9.06
N HIS A 196 -17.76 -21.19 8.70
CA HIS A 196 -17.54 -19.80 8.30
C HIS A 196 -17.99 -19.52 6.85
N VAL A 197 -18.25 -20.55 6.05
CA VAL A 197 -18.65 -20.43 4.63
C VAL A 197 -20.15 -20.71 4.50
N ALA A 198 -20.96 -19.67 4.66
CA ALA A 198 -22.41 -19.77 4.53
C ALA A 198 -22.87 -19.71 3.06
N GLY A 199 -23.97 -20.41 2.74
CA GLY A 199 -24.65 -20.28 1.45
C GLY A 199 -23.95 -20.95 0.26
N TYR A 200 -22.83 -21.65 0.46
CA TYR A 200 -22.11 -22.36 -0.60
C TYR A 200 -21.88 -23.82 -0.22
N PRO A 201 -22.74 -24.76 -0.69
CA PRO A 201 -22.60 -26.16 -0.36
C PRO A 201 -21.30 -26.72 -0.98
N PRO A 202 -20.42 -27.36 -0.20
CA PRO A 202 -19.20 -27.93 -0.73
C PRO A 202 -19.53 -29.11 -1.67
N PRO A 203 -18.72 -29.35 -2.72
CA PRO A 203 -18.94 -30.45 -3.66
C PRO A 203 -18.64 -31.84 -3.07
N GLY A 204 -18.32 -31.95 -1.78
CA GLY A 204 -17.95 -33.20 -1.11
C GLY A 204 -17.81 -33.04 0.41
N ALA A 205 -17.24 -34.06 1.06
CA ALA A 205 -16.98 -34.04 2.51
C ALA A 205 -15.88 -33.01 2.84
N LEU A 206 -16.28 -31.84 3.31
CA LEU A 206 -15.41 -30.72 3.60
C LEU A 206 -14.67 -30.93 4.92
N VAL A 207 -13.33 -30.91 4.88
CA VAL A 207 -12.46 -31.08 6.07
C VAL A 207 -11.81 -29.77 6.54
N GLY A 208 -11.82 -28.74 5.72
CA GLY A 208 -11.24 -27.43 6.03
C GLY A 208 -11.28 -26.50 4.83
N VAL A 209 -11.11 -25.21 5.08
CA VAL A 209 -11.10 -24.15 4.06
C VAL A 209 -9.87 -23.28 4.28
N VAL A 210 -9.22 -22.86 3.20
CA VAL A 210 -8.17 -21.84 3.24
C VAL A 210 -8.74 -20.56 2.64
N GLY A 211 -8.81 -19.50 3.44
CA GLY A 211 -9.18 -18.16 3.00
C GLY A 211 -7.96 -17.42 2.46
N LEU A 212 -8.13 -16.76 1.32
CA LEU A 212 -7.13 -15.86 0.72
C LEU A 212 -7.69 -14.43 0.66
N PRO A 213 -7.80 -13.74 1.81
CA PRO A 213 -8.31 -12.37 1.87
C PRO A 213 -7.44 -11.39 1.08
N VAL A 214 -8.11 -10.54 0.31
CA VAL A 214 -7.53 -9.37 -0.36
C VAL A 214 -8.28 -8.15 0.14
N GLY A 215 -7.56 -7.12 0.56
CA GLY A 215 -8.14 -5.93 1.15
C GLY A 215 -7.13 -4.80 1.25
N PHE A 216 -7.37 -3.89 2.18
CA PHE A 216 -6.56 -2.70 2.41
C PHE A 216 -5.81 -2.83 3.75
N GLY A 217 -4.65 -2.19 3.84
CA GLY A 217 -3.89 -2.08 5.08
C GLY A 217 -4.53 -1.11 6.07
N SER A 218 -3.94 -1.05 7.26
CA SER A 218 -4.29 -0.06 8.29
C SER A 218 -3.54 1.27 8.13
N ASN A 219 -2.71 1.38 7.09
CA ASN A 219 -1.84 2.53 6.82
C ASN A 219 -2.23 3.13 5.46
N LEU A 220 -2.03 4.44 5.29
CA LEU A 220 -2.06 5.07 3.96
C LEU A 220 -1.00 4.50 3.01
#